data_AF-A0A6L8QCA1-F1
#
_entry.id   AF-A0A6L8QCA1-F1
#
_cell.length_a   1.000
_cell.length_b   1.000
_cell.length_c   1.000
_cell.angle_alpha   90.00
_cell.angle_beta   90.00
_cell.angle_gamma   90.00
#
_symmetry.space_group_name_H-M   'P 1'
#
loop_
_entity.id
_entity.type
_entity.pdbx_description
1 polymer ?
#
loop_
_entity_poly.entity_id
_entity_poly.type
_entity_poly.pdbx_seq_one_letter_code
_entity_poly.pdbx_strand_id
1 'polypeptide(L)'
;MNFYTSNKYMVACIKCLSRAHVTFLITLFLFVTGCSTIPRKSSPELQVVSYVDIERYLGKWYEIALYPNWFEEGCYRSTALYEMLPGGKIKVTNQCRMHGPDG
;
A
#
# COMPACT_ATOMS: atom_id res chain seq x y z
N MET A 1 -36.22 -10.77 -58.29
CA MET A 1 -35.39 -10.00 -57.33
C MET A 1 -35.15 -10.90 -56.12
N ASN A 2 -33.94 -11.43 -55.95
CA ASN A 2 -33.66 -12.69 -55.25
C ASN A 2 -33.65 -12.59 -53.71
N PHE A 3 -34.47 -13.37 -53.02
CA PHE A 3 -34.45 -13.58 -51.57
C PHE A 3 -33.15 -14.21 -51.03
N TYR A 4 -32.30 -14.77 -51.91
CA TYR A 4 -31.07 -15.49 -51.58
C TYR A 4 -29.89 -14.60 -51.18
N THR A 5 -29.91 -13.31 -51.55
CA THR A 5 -28.84 -12.35 -51.22
C THR A 5 -29.02 -11.76 -49.82
N SER A 6 -30.25 -11.50 -49.37
CA SER A 6 -30.54 -10.91 -48.04
C SER A 6 -30.02 -11.76 -46.87
N ASN A 7 -30.19 -13.08 -46.93
CA ASN A 7 -29.81 -14.00 -45.84
C ASN A 7 -28.28 -14.12 -45.67
N LYS A 8 -27.50 -13.98 -46.75
CA LYS A 8 -26.04 -14.04 -46.71
C LYS A 8 -25.42 -12.84 -45.98
N TYR A 9 -25.97 -11.64 -46.18
CA TYR A 9 -25.52 -10.43 -45.49
C TYR A 9 -25.90 -10.44 -44.00
N MET A 10 -27.09 -10.95 -43.66
CA MET A 10 -27.53 -11.08 -42.28
C MET A 10 -26.68 -12.08 -41.48
N VAL A 11 -26.39 -13.28 -42.03
CA VAL A 11 -25.51 -14.28 -41.40
C VAL A 11 -24.04 -13.82 -41.35
N ALA A 12 -23.56 -13.09 -42.36
CA ALA A 12 -22.22 -12.51 -42.35
C ALA A 12 -22.08 -11.42 -41.28
N CYS A 13 -23.10 -10.57 -41.07
CA CYS A 13 -23.11 -9.54 -40.04
C CYS A 13 -23.14 -10.13 -38.62
N ILE A 14 -23.94 -11.18 -38.39
CA ILE A 14 -23.98 -11.92 -37.10
C ILE A 14 -22.63 -12.59 -36.80
N LYS A 15 -21.99 -13.19 -37.82
CA LYS A 15 -20.64 -13.78 -37.68
C LYS A 15 -19.55 -12.73 -37.50
N CYS A 16 -19.66 -11.56 -38.12
CA CYS A 16 -18.74 -10.43 -37.94
C CYS A 16 -18.86 -9.84 -36.52
N LEU A 17 -20.08 -9.66 -36.03
CA LEU A 17 -20.37 -9.15 -34.70
C LEU A 17 -19.89 -10.13 -33.61
N SER A 18 -20.16 -11.42 -33.79
CA SER A 18 -19.63 -12.50 -32.95
C SER A 18 -18.10 -12.57 -32.97
N ARG A 19 -17.47 -12.43 -34.14
CA ARG A 19 -16.00 -12.47 -34.27
C ARG A 19 -15.33 -11.25 -33.63
N ALA A 20 -15.93 -10.06 -33.76
CA ALA A 20 -15.46 -8.84 -33.12
C ALA A 20 -15.57 -8.91 -31.58
N HIS A 21 -16.67 -9.47 -31.06
CA HIS A 21 -16.83 -9.70 -29.62
C HIS A 21 -15.86 -10.77 -29.08
N VAL A 22 -15.66 -11.86 -29.83
CA VAL A 22 -14.67 -12.89 -29.44
C VAL A 22 -13.26 -12.33 -29.45
N THR A 23 -12.86 -11.55 -30.47
CA THR A 23 -11.55 -10.88 -30.47
C THR A 23 -11.42 -9.88 -29.33
N PHE A 24 -12.46 -9.10 -29.03
CA PHE A 24 -12.46 -8.14 -27.92
C PHE A 24 -12.31 -8.83 -26.57
N LEU A 25 -13.03 -9.94 -26.34
CA LEU A 25 -12.92 -10.72 -25.11
C LEU A 25 -11.56 -11.39 -24.96
N ILE A 26 -10.94 -11.87 -26.05
CA ILE A 26 -9.59 -12.44 -26.04
C ILE A 26 -8.55 -11.35 -25.71
N THR A 27 -8.66 -10.16 -26.32
CA THR A 27 -7.77 -9.04 -26.02
C THR A 27 -7.92 -8.60 -24.57
N LEU A 28 -9.14 -8.48 -24.05
CA LEU A 28 -9.41 -8.14 -22.66
C LEU A 28 -8.82 -9.19 -21.69
N PHE A 29 -8.96 -10.48 -22.00
CA PHE A 29 -8.38 -11.56 -21.20
C PHE A 29 -6.84 -11.51 -21.17
N LEU A 30 -6.20 -11.19 -22.30
CA LEU A 30 -4.75 -11.01 -22.40
C LEU A 30 -4.24 -9.79 -21.62
N PHE A 31 -5.04 -8.74 -21.46
CA PHE A 31 -4.67 -7.58 -20.64
C PHE A 31 -4.80 -7.84 -19.13
N VAL A 32 -5.66 -8.76 -18.70
CA VAL A 32 -5.89 -9.07 -17.27
C VAL A 32 -4.80 -9.98 -16.68
N THR A 33 -4.11 -10.78 -17.49
CA THR A 33 -3.05 -11.71 -17.02
C THR A 33 -1.67 -11.05 -16.83
N GLY A 34 -1.53 -9.76 -17.15
CA GLY A 34 -0.25 -9.04 -17.08
C GLY A 34 0.22 -8.60 -15.67
N CYS A 35 -0.55 -8.86 -14.62
CA CYS A 35 -0.31 -8.29 -13.27
C CYS A 35 0.01 -9.33 -12.18
N SER A 36 0.64 -10.46 -12.53
CA SER A 36 0.89 -11.56 -11.58
C SER A 36 2.35 -11.76 -11.16
N THR A 37 3.30 -10.95 -11.67
CA THR A 37 4.74 -11.17 -11.46
C THR A 37 5.45 -9.96 -10.89
N ILE A 38 4.85 -9.27 -9.91
CA ILE A 38 5.63 -8.39 -9.02
C ILE A 38 6.25 -9.30 -7.96
N PRO A 39 7.55 -9.70 -8.07
CA PRO A 39 8.20 -10.38 -6.97
C PRO A 39 8.10 -9.47 -5.76
N ARG A 40 7.55 -10.01 -4.66
CA ARG A 40 7.56 -9.31 -3.37
C ARG A 40 9.03 -9.08 -3.04
N LYS A 41 9.52 -7.85 -3.24
CA LYS A 41 10.90 -7.48 -2.96
C LYS A 41 11.16 -7.95 -1.53
N SER A 42 11.97 -9.00 -1.36
CA SER A 42 12.40 -9.41 -0.03
C SER A 42 13.34 -8.30 0.42
N SER A 43 12.79 -7.28 1.07
CA SER A 43 13.60 -6.24 1.68
C SER A 43 14.64 -6.95 2.54
N PRO A 44 15.93 -6.57 2.45
CA PRO A 44 16.94 -7.14 3.31
C PRO A 44 16.51 -6.98 4.77
N GLU A 45 16.83 -7.96 5.59
CA GLU A 45 16.54 -7.92 7.02
C GLU A 45 17.12 -6.64 7.63
N LEU A 46 16.30 -5.92 8.39
CA LEU A 46 16.73 -4.70 9.06
C LEU A 46 17.75 -5.08 10.14
N GLN A 47 18.95 -4.53 10.03
CA GLN A 47 20.00 -4.74 11.01
C GLN A 47 19.62 -4.02 12.31
N VAL A 48 19.64 -4.75 13.43
CA VAL A 48 19.42 -4.20 14.78
C VAL A 48 20.74 -4.14 15.53
N VAL A 49 20.82 -3.30 16.57
CA VAL A 49 21.96 -3.33 17.50
C VAL A 49 21.97 -4.63 18.30
N SER A 50 23.16 -5.16 18.62
CA SER A 50 23.31 -6.46 19.30
C SER A 50 22.89 -6.44 20.78
N TYR A 51 22.94 -5.27 21.41
CA TYR A 51 22.59 -5.08 22.82
C TYR A 51 22.05 -3.66 23.03
N VAL A 52 21.03 -3.54 23.88
CA VAL A 52 20.48 -2.25 24.34
C VAL A 52 20.63 -2.20 25.85
N ASP A 53 21.37 -1.19 26.33
CA ASP A 53 21.41 -0.86 27.75
C ASP A 53 20.11 -0.12 28.12
N ILE A 54 19.19 -0.83 28.77
CA ILE A 54 17.85 -0.31 29.05
C ILE A 54 17.91 0.89 29.99
N GLU A 55 18.73 0.85 31.04
CA GLU A 55 18.80 1.92 32.04
C GLU A 55 19.22 3.25 31.39
N ARG A 56 20.14 3.19 30.41
CA ARG A 56 20.56 4.35 29.62
C ARG A 56 19.54 4.78 28.57
N TYR A 57 18.66 3.88 28.13
CA TYR A 57 17.66 4.15 27.11
C TYR A 57 16.40 4.83 27.68
N LEU A 58 16.14 4.65 28.98
CA LEU A 58 15.03 5.28 29.69
C LEU A 58 15.11 6.81 29.63
N GLY A 59 13.96 7.46 29.85
CA GLY A 59 13.84 8.91 29.84
C GLY A 59 13.25 9.46 28.55
N LYS A 60 13.46 10.75 28.32
CA LYS A 60 12.79 11.51 27.26
C LYS A 60 13.65 11.58 26.01
N TRP A 61 13.05 11.21 24.89
CA TRP A 61 13.59 11.37 23.55
C TRP A 61 12.80 12.43 22.79
N TYR A 62 13.51 13.19 21.96
CA TYR A 62 12.92 14.15 21.03
C TYR A 62 12.95 13.53 19.63
N GLU A 63 11.82 13.58 18.95
CA GLU A 63 11.76 13.19 17.55
C GLU A 63 12.39 14.28 16.68
N ILE A 64 13.40 13.90 15.90
CA ILE A 64 14.12 14.83 15.01
C ILE A 64 13.60 14.73 13.57
N ALA A 65 13.16 13.54 13.15
CA ALA A 65 12.60 13.27 11.84
C ALA A 65 11.66 12.07 11.92
N LEU A 66 10.61 12.09 11.09
CA LEU A 66 9.65 11.01 10.97
C LEU A 66 9.40 10.66 9.51
N TYR A 67 9.03 9.40 9.27
CA TYR A 67 8.32 9.05 8.04
C TYR A 67 6.85 9.47 8.19
N PRO A 68 6.23 10.06 7.17
CA PRO A 68 4.83 10.46 7.23
C PRO A 68 3.93 9.29 7.63
N ASN A 69 3.17 9.45 8.69
CA ASN A 69 2.18 8.51 9.15
C ASN A 69 0.92 9.27 9.59
N TRP A 70 -0.22 8.61 9.56
CA TRP A 70 -1.52 9.26 9.78
C TRP A 70 -1.78 9.59 11.26
N PHE A 71 -1.09 8.93 12.20
CA PHE A 71 -1.33 9.11 13.63
C PHE A 71 -0.52 10.28 14.23
N GLU A 72 0.52 10.74 13.53
CA GLU A 72 1.31 11.95 13.84
C GLU A 72 1.01 13.11 12.88
N GLU A 73 -0.07 13.03 12.11
CA GLU A 73 -0.46 14.12 11.21
C GLU A 73 -0.75 15.40 12.01
N GLY A 74 -0.08 16.50 11.64
CA GLY A 74 -0.23 17.79 12.32
C GLY A 74 0.42 17.87 13.71
N CYS A 75 1.26 16.89 14.06
CA CYS A 75 1.96 16.78 15.34
C CYS A 75 3.32 17.50 15.28
N TYR A 76 3.56 18.42 16.21
CA TYR A 76 4.79 19.23 16.29
C TYR A 76 5.47 19.07 17.64
N ARG A 77 6.80 19.19 17.67
CA ARG A 77 7.63 19.03 18.88
C ARG A 77 7.35 17.69 19.60
N SER A 78 7.31 16.60 18.83
CA SER A 78 7.02 15.26 19.35
C SER A 78 8.12 14.76 20.28
N THR A 79 7.70 14.04 21.32
CA THR A 79 8.57 13.43 22.33
C THR A 79 8.07 12.04 22.69
N ALA A 80 8.98 11.15 23.05
CA ALA A 80 8.70 9.83 23.60
C ALA A 80 9.35 9.69 24.98
N LEU A 81 8.57 9.36 26.00
CA LEU A 81 9.06 9.07 27.35
C LEU A 81 9.02 7.57 27.61
N TYR A 82 10.19 6.98 27.87
CA TYR A 82 10.36 5.56 28.18
C TYR A 82 10.53 5.36 29.68
N GLU A 83 9.67 4.54 30.28
CA GLU A 83 9.65 4.27 31.71
C GLU A 83 9.68 2.76 31.95
N MET A 84 10.43 2.33 32.97
CA MET A 84 10.44 0.93 33.42
C MET A 84 9.17 0.65 34.23
N LEU A 85 8.46 -0.42 33.89
CA LEU A 85 7.36 -0.96 34.67
C LEU A 85 7.79 -2.19 35.48
N PRO A 86 7.04 -2.54 36.53
CA PRO A 86 7.22 -3.82 37.21
C PRO A 86 7.19 -5.00 36.23
N GLY A 87 8.06 -5.97 36.44
CA GLY A 87 8.19 -7.14 35.56
C GLY A 87 8.97 -6.90 34.27
N GLY A 88 9.72 -5.80 34.18
CA GLY A 88 10.67 -5.54 33.08
C GLY A 88 10.02 -5.07 31.77
N LYS A 89 8.75 -4.65 31.81
CA LYS A 89 8.09 -4.04 30.66
C LYS A 89 8.48 -2.57 30.54
N ILE A 90 8.47 -2.04 29.32
CA ILE A 90 8.69 -0.61 29.07
C ILE A 90 7.37 0.05 28.71
N LYS A 91 7.02 1.11 29.42
CA LYS A 91 5.93 2.02 29.05
C LYS A 91 6.50 3.09 28.14
N VAL A 92 5.79 3.40 27.07
CA VAL A 92 6.13 4.48 26.14
C VAL A 92 4.97 5.48 26.14
N THR A 93 5.27 6.74 26.43
CA THR A 93 4.30 7.83 26.34
C THR A 93 4.74 8.80 25.25
N ASN A 94 4.00 8.85 24.15
CA ASN A 94 4.24 9.80 23.07
C ASN A 94 3.39 11.06 23.31
N GLN A 95 4.00 12.24 23.12
CA GLN A 95 3.35 13.53 23.31
C GLN A 95 3.83 14.54 22.27
N CYS A 96 2.93 15.36 21.75
CA CYS A 96 3.25 16.49 20.88
C CYS A 96 2.23 17.64 21.01
N ARG A 97 2.45 18.68 20.21
CA ARG A 97 1.54 19.82 20.04
C ARG A 97 0.85 19.71 18.69
N MET A 98 -0.47 19.73 18.68
CA MET A 98 -1.24 19.67 17.43
C MET A 98 -1.24 21.05 16.76
N HIS A 99 -1.37 21.09 15.43
CA HIS A 99 -1.62 22.30 14.64
C HIS A 99 -0.51 23.37 14.64
N GLY A 100 0.58 23.19 15.37
CA GLY A 100 1.78 24.01 15.24
C GLY A 100 2.76 23.85 16.41
N PRO A 101 3.95 24.49 16.33
CA PRO A 101 4.94 24.46 17.40
C PRO A 101 4.44 25.06 18.72
N ASP A 102 3.41 25.91 18.69
CA ASP A 102 2.88 26.63 19.85
C ASP A 102 1.54 26.10 20.37
N GLY A 103 0.91 25.17 19.65
CA GLY A 103 -0.42 24.61 19.96
C GLY A 103 -1.51 25.33 19.19
#